data_AF-A0A957QRS5-F1
#
_entry.id   AF-A0A957QRS5-F1
#
_cell.length_a   1.000
_cell.length_b   1.000
_cell.length_c   1.000
_cell.angle_alpha   90.00
_cell.angle_beta   90.00
_cell.angle_gamma   90.00
#
_symmetry.space_group_name_H-M   'P 1'
#
loop_
_entity.id
_entity.type
_entity.pdbx_description
1 polymer ?
#
loop_
_entity_poly.entity_id
_entity_poly.type
_entity_poly.pdbx_seq_one_letter_code
_entity_poly.pdbx_strand_id
1 'polypeptide(L)'
;VAVIAARLRCYAIRMAAIPNTINRDGKGRYGACMFVLFGPRPENSLPHNCIRSITAANDGGKWVFDTYGLPLPFENAGQYLLKRVRDKFTFEMLEEYLAAMSLFPFDESFYLPPGNERAILATTSAKFRPDARDISLEEARAGY
;
A
#
# COMPACT_ATOMS: atom_id res chain seq x y z
N VAL A 1 -4.02 10.27 -3.24
CA VAL A 1 -5.13 9.38 -2.79
C VAL A 1 -6.13 10.12 -1.91
N ALA A 2 -5.74 10.69 -0.76
CA ALA A 2 -6.66 11.44 0.13
C ALA A 2 -7.55 12.49 -0.58
N VAL A 3 -6.98 13.31 -1.47
CA VAL A 3 -7.73 14.31 -2.24
C VAL A 3 -8.74 13.67 -3.21
N ILE A 4 -8.36 12.53 -3.82
CA ILE A 4 -9.25 11.79 -4.74
C ILE A 4 -10.41 11.19 -3.95
N ALA A 5 -10.13 10.54 -2.81
CA ALA A 5 -11.15 9.98 -1.90
C ALA A 5 -12.20 11.03 -1.51
N ALA A 6 -11.73 12.22 -1.08
CA ALA A 6 -12.60 13.33 -0.71
C ALA A 6 -13.41 13.89 -1.90
N ARG A 7 -12.81 14.01 -3.09
CA ARG A 7 -13.49 14.51 -4.30
C ARG A 7 -14.55 13.53 -4.81
N LEU A 8 -14.25 12.23 -4.78
CA LEU A 8 -15.17 11.16 -5.18
C LEU A 8 -16.17 10.79 -4.08
N ARG A 9 -15.97 11.31 -2.85
CA ARG A 9 -16.77 11.02 -1.65
C ARG A 9 -16.86 9.52 -1.35
N CYS A 10 -15.75 8.82 -1.52
CA CYS A 10 -15.65 7.38 -1.27
C CYS A 10 -14.48 7.06 -0.33
N TYR A 11 -14.54 5.90 0.31
CA TYR A 11 -13.36 5.33 0.95
C TYR A 11 -12.33 4.99 -0.12
N ALA A 12 -11.05 5.23 0.17
CA ALA A 12 -9.97 4.87 -0.71
C ALA A 12 -8.86 4.16 0.05
N ILE A 13 -8.20 3.22 -0.62
CA ILE A 13 -7.06 2.49 -0.07
C ILE A 13 -5.82 2.82 -0.89
N ARG A 14 -4.71 3.03 -0.19
CA ARG A 14 -3.36 2.91 -0.75
C ARG A 14 -2.71 1.69 -0.13
N MET A 15 -2.16 0.82 -0.97
CA MET A 15 -1.38 -0.33 -0.51
C MET A 15 -0.02 -0.40 -1.20
N ALA A 16 0.91 -1.13 -0.60
CA ALA A 16 2.15 -1.58 -1.23
C ALA A 16 2.48 -3.00 -0.75
N ALA A 17 2.87 -3.86 -1.68
CA ALA A 17 3.38 -5.20 -1.42
C ALA A 17 4.66 -5.38 -2.24
N ILE A 18 5.79 -5.08 -1.62
CA ILE A 18 7.11 -5.07 -2.26
C ILE A 18 7.96 -6.12 -1.54
N PRO A 19 8.35 -7.22 -2.21
CA PRO A 19 9.27 -8.19 -1.64
C PRO A 19 10.62 -7.56 -1.34
N ASN A 20 11.22 -7.91 -0.20
CA ASN A 20 12.60 -7.51 0.11
C ASN A 20 13.57 -8.44 -0.63
N THR A 21 14.26 -7.92 -1.65
CA THR A 21 15.22 -8.68 -2.46
C THR A 21 16.66 -8.20 -2.29
N ILE A 22 16.93 -7.26 -1.37
CA ILE A 22 18.30 -6.84 -1.04
C ILE A 22 19.15 -8.05 -0.63
N ASN A 23 20.23 -8.26 -1.37
CA ASN A 23 21.23 -9.28 -1.11
C ASN A 23 22.38 -8.72 -0.24
N ARG A 24 23.38 -9.57 0.05
CA ARG A 24 24.56 -9.18 0.86
C ARG A 24 25.43 -8.12 0.18
N ASP A 25 25.40 -8.04 -1.14
CA ASP A 25 26.15 -7.07 -1.95
C ASP A 25 25.44 -5.71 -2.06
N GLY A 26 24.31 -5.55 -1.34
CA GLY A 26 23.51 -4.32 -1.33
C GLY A 26 22.65 -4.12 -2.59
N LYS A 27 22.61 -5.10 -3.50
CA LYS A 27 21.79 -5.04 -4.72
C LYS A 27 20.39 -5.61 -4.48
N GLY A 28 19.39 -5.03 -5.13
CA GLY A 28 18.00 -5.45 -5.04
C GLY A 28 17.07 -4.34 -4.55
N ARG A 29 15.89 -4.72 -4.03
CA ARG A 29 14.86 -3.77 -3.58
C ARG A 29 14.58 -3.91 -2.10
N TYR A 30 14.49 -2.77 -1.43
CA TYR A 30 13.94 -2.70 -0.09
C TYR A 30 12.47 -3.14 -0.12
N GLY A 31 12.12 -4.06 0.78
CA GLY A 31 10.75 -4.56 0.88
C GLY A 31 9.86 -3.64 1.70
N ALA A 32 8.56 -3.70 1.43
CA ALA A 32 7.53 -3.00 2.17
C ALA A 32 6.19 -3.71 2.07
N CYS A 33 5.47 -3.76 3.18
CA CYS A 33 4.05 -4.06 3.23
C CYS A 33 3.33 -2.86 3.85
N MET A 34 2.39 -2.26 3.13
CA MET A 34 1.70 -1.04 3.57
C MET A 34 0.21 -1.13 3.28
N PHE A 35 -0.59 -0.63 4.22
CA PHE A 35 -2.03 -0.45 4.11
C PHE A 35 -2.39 0.94 4.65
N VAL A 36 -3.13 1.73 3.88
CA VAL A 36 -3.63 3.03 4.31
C VAL A 36 -5.07 3.23 3.84
N LEU A 37 -5.98 3.45 4.78
CA LEU A 37 -7.39 3.73 4.55
C LEU A 37 -7.67 5.23 4.71
N PHE A 38 -8.30 5.82 3.70
CA PHE A 38 -8.73 7.22 3.69
C PHE A 38 -10.25 7.34 3.72
N GLY A 39 -10.75 8.36 4.42
CA GLY A 39 -12.18 8.62 4.54
C GLY A 39 -12.79 9.32 3.31
N PRO A 40 -14.13 9.29 3.17
CA PRO A 40 -14.84 9.94 2.07
C PRO A 40 -14.97 11.46 2.23
N ARG A 41 -14.70 12.01 3.43
CA ARG A 41 -14.80 13.43 3.72
C ARG A 41 -13.60 13.87 4.54
N PRO A 42 -12.98 15.03 4.26
CA PRO A 42 -11.95 15.57 5.12
C PRO A 42 -12.56 15.88 6.48
N GLU A 43 -12.07 15.20 7.52
CA GLU A 43 -12.38 15.55 8.90
C GLU A 43 -11.18 16.31 9.47
N ASN A 44 -11.42 17.49 10.06
CA ASN A 44 -10.35 18.34 10.60
C ASN A 44 -9.54 17.66 11.71
N SER A 45 -10.08 16.59 12.33
CA SER A 45 -9.43 15.76 13.34
C SER A 45 -8.47 14.70 12.76
N LEU A 46 -8.53 14.41 11.45
CA LEU A 46 -7.73 13.38 10.80
C LEU A 46 -6.64 14.01 9.92
N PRO A 47 -5.35 13.91 10.28
CA PRO A 47 -4.24 14.32 9.44
C PRO A 47 -4.36 13.69 8.05
N HIS A 48 -4.42 14.54 7.03
CA HIS A 48 -4.53 14.12 5.63
C HIS A 48 -5.73 13.18 5.34
N ASN A 49 -6.80 13.23 6.15
CA ASN A 49 -7.97 12.36 6.00
C ASN A 49 -7.63 10.85 6.06
N CYS A 50 -6.56 10.50 6.78
CA CYS A 50 -6.14 9.13 7.04
C CYS A 50 -6.95 8.56 8.22
N ILE A 51 -7.68 7.47 8.00
CA ILE A 51 -8.42 6.78 9.06
C ILE A 51 -7.52 5.77 9.77
N ARG A 52 -6.77 5.00 8.97
CA ARG A 52 -5.93 3.91 9.46
C ARG A 52 -4.70 3.78 8.55
N SER A 53 -3.51 3.66 9.14
CA SER A 53 -2.32 3.24 8.42
C SER A 53 -1.56 2.16 9.17
N ILE A 54 -0.96 1.25 8.41
CA ILE A 54 -0.08 0.19 8.87
C ILE A 54 1.05 0.09 7.86
N THR A 55 2.28 0.21 8.34
CA THR A 55 3.48 0.14 7.50
C THR A 55 4.48 -0.79 8.18
N ALA A 56 4.95 -1.81 7.46
CA ALA A 56 6.20 -2.51 7.74
C ALA A 56 7.10 -2.34 6.53
N ALA A 57 8.16 -1.56 6.63
CA ALA A 57 9.02 -1.26 5.49
C ALA A 57 10.48 -1.25 5.86
N ASN A 58 11.34 -1.61 4.90
CA ASN A 58 12.77 -1.42 5.01
C ASN A 58 13.13 0.01 4.57
N ASP A 59 13.40 0.87 5.53
CA ASP A 59 13.72 2.28 5.34
C ASP A 59 15.25 2.46 5.32
N GLY A 60 15.87 2.22 4.15
CA GLY A 60 17.30 2.44 3.97
C GLY A 60 18.21 1.45 4.70
N GLY A 61 17.79 0.19 4.84
CA GLY A 61 18.57 -0.89 5.45
C GLY A 61 18.06 -1.33 6.82
N LYS A 62 17.13 -0.59 7.43
CA LYS A 62 16.49 -0.93 8.70
C LYS A 62 14.99 -1.10 8.52
N TRP A 63 14.44 -2.18 9.07
CA TRP A 63 13.00 -2.34 9.13
C TRP A 63 12.38 -1.41 10.16
N VAL A 64 11.35 -0.68 9.75
CA VAL A 64 10.50 0.17 10.58
C VAL A 64 9.07 -0.36 10.55
N PHE A 65 8.36 -0.18 11.67
CA PHE A 65 6.94 -0.48 11.76
C PHE A 65 6.20 0.68 12.40
N ASP A 66 5.23 1.22 11.68
CA ASP A 66 4.45 2.38 12.08
C ASP A 66 2.96 2.12 11.88
N THR A 67 2.14 2.61 12.81
CA THR A 67 0.69 2.55 12.69
C THR A 67 0.05 3.86 13.13
N TYR A 68 -1.08 4.20 12.55
CA TYR A 68 -1.89 5.37 12.91
C TYR A 68 -3.38 5.01 12.94
N GLY A 69 -4.15 5.65 13.82
CA GLY A 69 -5.59 5.39 13.95
C GLY A 69 -5.91 4.11 14.73
N LEU A 70 -7.19 3.85 14.96
CA LEU A 70 -7.66 2.66 15.67
C LEU A 70 -7.60 1.42 14.77
N PRO A 71 -7.18 0.25 15.29
CA PRO A 71 -7.29 -1.00 14.55
C PRO A 71 -8.72 -1.27 14.08
N LEU A 72 -8.87 -1.71 12.83
CA LEU A 72 -10.15 -2.15 12.27
C LEU A 72 -10.56 -3.50 12.89
N PRO A 73 -11.86 -3.85 12.90
CA PRO A 73 -12.36 -5.05 13.59
C PRO A 73 -11.76 -6.38 13.11
N PHE A 74 -11.29 -6.43 11.86
CA PHE A 74 -10.67 -7.62 11.27
C PHE A 74 -9.14 -7.66 11.44
N GLU A 75 -8.52 -6.61 12.00
CA GLU A 75 -7.06 -6.59 12.18
C GLU A 75 -6.62 -7.58 13.25
N ASN A 76 -5.61 -8.40 12.93
CA ASN A 76 -4.87 -9.19 13.91
C ASN A 76 -3.84 -8.31 14.62
N ALA A 77 -4.31 -7.44 15.52
CA ALA A 77 -3.46 -6.49 16.24
C ALA A 77 -2.41 -7.18 17.15
N GLY A 78 -2.59 -8.46 17.49
CA GLY A 78 -1.61 -9.24 18.26
C GLY A 78 -0.29 -9.44 17.51
N GLN A 79 -0.33 -9.56 16.18
CA GLN A 79 0.86 -9.64 15.32
C GLN A 79 1.76 -8.40 15.45
N TYR A 80 1.19 -7.24 15.72
CA TYR A 80 1.94 -5.99 15.84
C TYR A 80 2.88 -5.95 17.05
N LEU A 81 2.77 -6.92 17.96
CA LEU A 81 3.61 -7.04 19.15
C LEU A 81 4.86 -7.92 18.92
N LEU A 82 4.98 -8.60 17.78
CA LEU A 82 6.13 -9.47 17.49
C LEU A 82 7.46 -8.70 17.55
N LYS A 83 8.53 -9.34 18.03
CA LYS A 83 9.86 -8.69 18.11
C LYS A 83 10.41 -8.35 16.72
N ARG A 84 10.18 -9.20 15.74
CA ARG A 84 10.70 -9.01 14.38
C ARG A 84 9.78 -8.10 13.58
N VAL A 85 10.27 -6.90 13.27
CA VAL A 85 9.52 -5.83 12.61
C VAL A 85 8.86 -6.26 11.30
N ARG A 86 9.61 -6.96 10.43
CA ARG A 86 9.11 -7.47 9.15
C ARG A 86 7.90 -8.40 9.30
N ASP A 87 7.84 -9.14 10.40
CA ASP A 87 6.84 -10.17 10.61
C ASP A 87 5.59 -9.59 11.31
N LYS A 88 5.61 -8.31 11.73
CA LYS A 88 4.46 -7.61 12.33
C LYS A 88 3.33 -7.35 11.34
N PHE A 89 3.64 -7.17 10.05
CA PHE A 89 2.62 -6.97 9.01
C PHE A 89 3.11 -7.60 7.69
N THR A 90 2.53 -8.76 7.37
CA THR A 90 2.96 -9.58 6.23
C THR A 90 2.08 -9.35 5.00
N PHE A 91 2.46 -9.96 3.88
CA PHE A 91 1.66 -9.92 2.65
C PHE A 91 0.31 -10.62 2.83
N GLU A 92 0.30 -11.75 3.50
CA GLU A 92 -0.91 -12.56 3.76
C GLU A 92 -1.90 -11.77 4.61
N MET A 93 -1.43 -11.05 5.64
CA MET A 93 -2.27 -10.15 6.42
C MET A 93 -2.85 -9.01 5.58
N LEU A 94 -2.05 -8.44 4.66
CA LEU A 94 -2.54 -7.41 3.74
C LEU A 94 -3.67 -7.97 2.85
N GLU A 95 -3.49 -9.17 2.28
CA GLU A 95 -4.52 -9.83 1.48
C GLU A 95 -5.80 -10.09 2.30
N GLU A 96 -5.67 -10.64 3.50
CA GLU A 96 -6.80 -10.88 4.41
C GLU A 96 -7.57 -9.58 4.74
N TYR A 97 -6.85 -8.50 5.01
CA TYR A 97 -7.45 -7.21 5.35
C TYR A 97 -8.16 -6.58 4.15
N LEU A 98 -7.61 -6.71 2.95
CA LEU A 98 -8.24 -6.25 1.72
C LEU A 98 -9.48 -7.09 1.40
N ALA A 99 -9.41 -8.41 1.57
CA ALA A 99 -10.52 -9.32 1.37
C ALA A 99 -11.68 -9.04 2.34
N ALA A 100 -11.40 -8.67 3.60
CA ALA A 100 -12.41 -8.23 4.56
C ALA A 100 -13.17 -6.96 4.11
N MET A 101 -12.61 -6.21 3.17
CA MET A 101 -13.24 -5.05 2.53
C MET A 101 -13.74 -5.34 1.10
N SER A 102 -13.80 -6.62 0.71
CA SER A 102 -14.16 -7.09 -0.64
C SER A 102 -13.25 -6.57 -1.75
N LEU A 103 -11.96 -6.38 -1.45
CA LEU A 103 -10.94 -5.95 -2.41
C LEU A 103 -9.97 -7.08 -2.70
N PHE A 104 -9.73 -7.36 -3.98
CA PHE A 104 -8.87 -8.45 -4.42
C PHE A 104 -7.80 -7.95 -5.42
N PRO A 105 -6.95 -6.96 -5.05
CA PRO A 105 -6.10 -6.26 -6.00
C PRO A 105 -4.96 -7.11 -6.60
N PHE A 106 -4.72 -8.32 -6.08
CA PHE A 106 -3.77 -9.28 -6.62
C PHE A 106 -4.43 -10.32 -7.55
N ASP A 107 -5.75 -10.30 -7.67
CA ASP A 107 -6.50 -11.04 -8.67
C ASP A 107 -6.72 -10.13 -9.88
N GLU A 108 -6.23 -10.51 -11.06
CA GLU A 108 -6.40 -9.71 -12.28
C GLU A 108 -7.88 -9.50 -12.64
N SER A 109 -8.74 -10.48 -12.32
CA SER A 109 -10.18 -10.40 -12.61
C SER A 109 -10.89 -9.32 -11.80
N PHE A 110 -10.32 -8.88 -10.67
CA PHE A 110 -10.87 -7.80 -9.84
C PHE A 110 -10.99 -6.46 -10.60
N TYR A 111 -10.09 -6.21 -11.55
CA TYR A 111 -10.09 -4.99 -12.36
C TYR A 111 -10.94 -5.12 -13.63
N LEU A 112 -11.46 -6.31 -13.91
CA LEU A 112 -12.29 -6.58 -15.07
C LEU A 112 -13.77 -6.43 -14.67
N PRO A 113 -14.49 -5.43 -15.21
CA PRO A 113 -15.90 -5.27 -14.90
C PRO A 113 -16.70 -6.49 -15.37
N PRO A 114 -17.66 -7.01 -14.57
CA PRO A 114 -18.52 -8.10 -15.02
C PRO A 114 -19.46 -7.61 -16.13
N GLY A 115 -19.50 -8.31 -17.26
CA GLY A 115 -20.43 -8.02 -18.36
C GLY A 115 -20.19 -6.68 -19.06
N ASN A 116 -21.20 -5.79 -19.01
CA ASN A 116 -21.23 -4.48 -19.71
C ASN A 116 -20.87 -3.28 -18.81
N GLU A 117 -20.40 -3.52 -17.58
CA GLU A 117 -19.95 -2.44 -16.69
C GLU A 117 -18.69 -1.75 -17.24
N ARG A 118 -18.49 -0.47 -16.90
CA ARG A 118 -17.38 0.34 -17.43
C ARG A 118 -16.31 0.54 -16.36
N ALA A 119 -15.08 0.11 -16.64
CA ALA A 119 -13.90 0.50 -15.89
C ALA A 119 -13.25 1.74 -16.51
N ILE A 120 -12.64 2.59 -15.69
CA ILE A 120 -11.87 3.76 -16.14
C ILE A 120 -10.41 3.53 -15.76
N LEU A 121 -9.53 3.47 -16.77
CA LEU A 121 -8.09 3.53 -16.57
C LEU A 121 -7.65 5.00 -16.61
N ALA A 122 -7.22 5.54 -15.47
CA ALA A 122 -6.61 6.85 -15.39
C ALA A 122 -5.08 6.71 -15.36
N THR A 123 -4.39 7.35 -16.30
CA THR A 123 -2.92 7.38 -16.35
C THR A 123 -2.41 8.79 -16.07
N THR A 124 -1.22 8.88 -15.46
CA THR A 124 -0.50 10.14 -15.30
C THR A 124 0.94 9.94 -15.73
N SER A 125 1.44 10.85 -16.56
CA SER A 125 2.83 10.90 -17.01
C SER A 125 3.66 11.95 -16.25
N ALA A 126 3.07 12.58 -15.23
CA ALA A 126 3.78 13.52 -14.38
C ALA A 126 4.81 12.79 -13.53
N LYS A 127 6.05 13.27 -13.54
CA LYS A 127 7.10 12.73 -12.67
C LYS A 127 6.77 13.03 -11.21
N PHE A 128 6.95 12.02 -10.34
CA PHE A 128 6.77 12.18 -8.90
C PHE A 128 7.76 13.20 -8.30
N ARG A 129 8.99 13.24 -8.83
CA ARG A 129 9.97 14.31 -8.57
C ARG A 129 10.58 14.79 -9.90
N PRO A 130 10.91 16.08 -10.07
CA PRO A 130 11.48 16.58 -11.32
C PRO A 130 12.77 15.88 -11.74
N ASP A 131 13.58 15.47 -10.76
CA ASP A 131 14.86 14.77 -10.90
C ASP A 131 14.72 13.24 -10.98
N ALA A 132 13.50 12.70 -10.88
CA ALA A 132 13.28 11.26 -10.99
C ALA A 132 13.62 10.78 -12.40
N ARG A 133 14.46 9.75 -12.47
CA ARG A 133 14.73 9.00 -13.70
C ARG A 133 13.59 8.02 -13.93
N ASP A 134 13.02 8.03 -15.14
CA ASP A 134 12.11 7.00 -15.57
C ASP A 134 12.93 5.77 -15.94
N ILE A 135 12.55 4.62 -15.40
CA ILE A 135 13.19 3.34 -15.64
C ILE A 135 12.14 2.37 -16.15
N SER A 136 12.50 1.54 -17.13
CA SER A 136 11.59 0.52 -17.65
C SER A 136 11.36 -0.56 -16.59
N LEU A 137 10.26 -1.32 -16.75
CA LEU A 137 10.00 -2.48 -15.88
C LEU A 137 11.13 -3.51 -15.98
N GLU A 138 11.70 -3.69 -17.16
CA GLU A 138 12.84 -4.59 -17.40
C GLU A 138 14.10 -4.10 -16.68
N GLU A 139 14.45 -2.82 -16.80
CA GLU A 139 15.59 -2.21 -16.07
C GLU A 139 15.39 -2.34 -14.55
N ALA A 140 14.18 -2.08 -14.07
CA ALA A 140 13.86 -2.22 -12.66
C ALA A 140 13.99 -3.67 -12.18
N ARG A 141 13.63 -4.67 -13.01
CA ARG A 141 13.74 -6.11 -12.70
C ARG A 141 15.19 -6.59 -12.77
N ALA A 142 15.98 -6.02 -13.67
CA ALA A 142 17.41 -6.28 -13.79
C ALA A 142 18.24 -5.77 -12.59
N GLY A 143 17.61 -4.98 -11.70
CA GLY A 143 18.13 -4.66 -10.38
C GLY A 143 19.34 -3.74 -10.45
N TYR A 144 19.08 -2.45 -10.72
CA TYR A 144 20.03 -1.37 -10.42
C TYR A 144 20.92 -1.67 -9.20
#